data_AF-A0AAU9HLV2-F1
#
_entry.id   AF-A0AAU9HLV2-F1
#
_cell.length_a   1.000
_cell.length_b   1.000
_cell.length_c   1.000
_cell.angle_alpha   90.00
_cell.angle_beta   90.00
_cell.angle_gamma   90.00
#
_symmetry.space_group_name_H-M   'P 1'
#
loop_
_entity.id
_entity.type
_entity.pdbx_description
1 polymer ?
#
loop_
_entity_poly.entity_id
_entity_poly.type
_entity_poly.pdbx_seq_one_letter_code
_entity_poly.pdbx_strand_id
1 'polypeptide(L)' 'MWGGLAAVLVAFIKSRSSRKIIVTTKDNTVIHAEGLTAPELERILDMAASIAVIDTDGNETARIAGDSGGT' A
#
# COMPACT_ATOMS: atom_id res chain seq x y z
N MET A 1 -12.43 13.38 -4.53
CA MET A 1 -11.62 13.62 -5.76
C MET A 1 -10.47 12.60 -5.81
N TRP A 2 -10.79 11.30 -5.81
CA TRP A 2 -9.77 10.24 -5.72
C TRP A 2 -9.99 9.06 -6.65
N GLY A 3 -11.02 9.06 -7.49
CA GLY A 3 -11.39 7.92 -8.33
C GLY A 3 -10.23 7.32 -9.14
N GLY A 4 -9.35 8.15 -9.70
CA GLY A 4 -8.15 7.67 -10.41
C GLY A 4 -7.16 6.91 -9.52
N LEU A 5 -6.84 7.46 -8.35
CA LEU A 5 -5.97 6.81 -7.37
C LEU A 5 -6.61 5.53 -6.84
N ALA A 6 -7.89 5.58 -6.48
CA ALA A 6 -8.64 4.42 -6.01
C ALA A 6 -8.63 3.26 -7.02
N ALA A 7 -8.83 3.56 -8.31
CA ALA A 7 -8.77 2.56 -9.37
C ALA A 7 -7.39 1.89 -9.48
N VAL A 8 -6.31 2.68 -9.40
CA VAL A 8 -4.92 2.17 -9.44
C VAL A 8 -4.62 1.30 -8.22
N LEU A 9 -5.02 1.74 -7.03
CA LEU A 9 -4.80 0.99 -5.78
C LEU A 9 -5.57 -0.34 -5.76
N VAL A 10 -6.82 -0.36 -6.25
CA VAL A 10 -7.58 -1.61 -6.41
C VAL A 10 -6.92 -2.54 -7.43
N ALA A 11 -6.46 -2.00 -8.57
CA ALA A 11 -5.72 -2.79 -9.56
C ALA A 11 -4.41 -3.35 -8.99
N PHE A 12 -3.70 -2.57 -8.16
CA PHE A 12 -2.47 -2.99 -7.48
C PHE A 12 -2.73 -4.19 -6.56
N ILE A 13 -3.73 -4.13 -5.68
CA ILE A 13 -4.07 -5.27 -4.79
C ILE A 13 -4.49 -6.50 -5.61
N LYS A 14 -5.32 -6.31 -6.64
CA LYS A 14 -5.84 -7.43 -7.45
C LYS A 14 -4.77 -8.11 -8.31
N SER A 15 -3.70 -7.40 -8.65
CA SER A 15 -2.64 -7.96 -9.51
C SER A 15 -1.81 -9.05 -8.83
N ARG A 16 -1.74 -9.10 -7.49
CA ARG A 16 -1.00 -10.13 -6.74
C ARG A 16 -1.51 -10.25 -5.30
N SER A 17 -1.72 -11.46 -4.81
CA SER A 17 -2.22 -11.72 -3.45
C SER A 17 -1.28 -11.24 -2.32
N SER A 18 0.01 -11.02 -2.60
CA SER A 18 0.98 -10.47 -1.65
C SER A 18 0.87 -8.95 -1.45
N ARG A 19 0.10 -8.27 -2.30
CA ARG A 19 0.01 -6.81 -2.28
C ARG A 19 -1.06 -6.35 -1.32
N LYS A 20 -0.68 -5.42 -0.45
CA LYS A 20 -1.53 -4.82 0.58
C LYS A 20 -1.47 -3.31 0.53
N ILE A 21 -2.57 -2.69 0.93
CA ILE A 21 -2.66 -1.25 1.10
C ILE A 21 -3.22 -0.98 2.49
N ILE A 22 -2.54 -0.10 3.21
CA ILE A 22 -2.93 0.36 4.54
C ILE A 22 -3.13 1.86 4.46
N VAL A 23 -4.31 2.33 4.87
CA VAL A 23 -4.63 3.75 4.96
C VAL A 23 -4.66 4.13 6.43
N THR A 24 -3.94 5.18 6.80
CA THR A 24 -4.08 5.82 8.11
C THR A 24 -4.88 7.09 7.92
N THR A 25 -5.99 7.24 8.62
CA THR A 25 -6.88 8.41 8.54
C THR A 25 -6.41 9.53 9.46
N LYS A 26 -6.95 10.73 9.25
CA LYS A 26 -6.63 11.93 10.05
C LYS A 26 -6.98 11.82 11.53
N ASP A 27 -7.89 10.90 11.89
CA ASP A 27 -8.23 10.55 13.27
C ASP A 27 -7.38 9.42 13.85
N ASN A 28 -6.30 9.02 13.16
CA ASN A 28 -5.39 7.91 13.50
C ASN A 28 -6.02 6.50 13.43
N THR A 29 -7.14 6.33 12.73
CA THR A 29 -7.67 5.00 12.43
C THR A 29 -6.85 4.33 11.31
N VAL A 30 -6.55 3.04 11.48
CA VAL A 30 -5.84 2.24 10.48
C VAL A 30 -6.84 1.34 9.75
N ILE A 31 -6.86 1.44 8.42
CA ILE A 31 -7.78 0.71 7.54
C ILE A 31 -6.96 -0.13 6.58
N HIS A 32 -7.18 -1.44 6.60
CA HIS A 32 -6.62 -2.38 5.62
C HIS A 32 -7.56 -2.44 4.42
N ALA A 33 -7.11 -1.99 3.26
CA ALA A 33 -7.95 -1.84 2.07
C ALA A 33 -8.16 -3.14 1.28
N GLU A 34 -8.13 -4.29 1.95
CA GLU A 34 -8.32 -5.61 1.33
C GLU A 34 -9.81 -5.83 0.99
N GLY A 35 -10.08 -6.27 -0.24
CA GLY A 35 -11.45 -6.58 -0.70
C GLY A 35 -12.32 -5.38 -1.03
N LEU A 36 -11.80 -4.14 -0.93
CA LEU A 36 -12.56 -2.92 -1.23
C LEU A 36 -12.72 -2.66 -2.73
N THR A 37 -13.86 -2.09 -3.09
CA THR A 37 -14.12 -1.54 -4.42
C THR A 37 -13.51 -0.14 -4.57
N ALA A 38 -13.36 0.34 -5.82
CA ALA A 38 -12.82 1.68 -6.07
C ALA A 38 -13.69 2.80 -5.44
N PRO A 39 -15.04 2.75 -5.49
CA PRO A 39 -15.86 3.75 -4.81
C PRO A 39 -15.74 3.74 -3.28
N GLU A 40 -15.57 2.56 -2.67
CA GLU A 40 -15.36 2.46 -1.21
C GLU A 40 -14.00 3.01 -0.82
N LEU A 41 -12.96 2.65 -1.57
CA LEU A 41 -11.62 3.15 -1.34
C LEU A 41 -11.53 4.68 -1.56
N GLU A 42 -12.21 5.23 -2.56
CA GLU A 42 -12.28 6.68 -2.78
C GLU A 42 -12.82 7.44 -1.56
N ARG A 43 -13.86 6.93 -0.89
CA ARG A 43 -14.40 7.55 0.34
C ARG A 43 -13.39 7.52 1.49
N ILE A 44 -12.62 6.44 1.60
CA ILE A 44 -11.57 6.30 2.62
C ILE A 44 -10.41 7.27 2.34
N LEU A 45 -10.05 7.45 1.06
CA LEU A 45 -8.98 8.36 0.65
C LEU A 45 -9.27 9.83 0.99
N ASP A 46 -10.54 10.27 0.99
CA ASP A 46 -10.90 11.62 1.44
C ASP A 46 -10.53 11.88 2.92
N MET A 47 -10.51 10.84 3.74
CA MET A 47 -10.18 10.90 5.17
C MET A 47 -8.72 10.55 5.47
N ALA A 48 -7.95 10.14 4.46
CA ALA A 48 -6.58 9.68 4.63
C ALA A 48 -5.64 10.80 5.10
N ALA A 49 -4.79 10.48 6.06
CA ALA A 49 -3.61 11.26 6.41
C ALA A 49 -2.36 10.68 5.71
N SER A 50 -2.28 9.36 5.58
CA SER A 50 -1.21 8.67 4.86
C SER A 50 -1.68 7.34 4.28
N ILE A 51 -0.94 6.87 3.26
CA ILE A 51 -1.21 5.62 2.55
C ILE A 51 0.11 4.85 2.45
N ALA A 52 0.11 3.60 2.89
CA ALA A 52 1.22 2.66 2.70
C ALA A 52 0.81 1.59 1.68
N VAL A 53 1.71 1.32 0.74
CA VAL A 53 1.56 0.31 -0.30
C VAL A 53 2.68 -0.71 -0.12
N ILE A 54 2.32 -1.98 0.06
CA ILE A 54 3.22 -3.04 0.52
C ILE A 54 3.11 -4.23 -0.44
N ASP A 55 4.25 -4.79 -0.86
CA ASP A 55 4.32 -6.10 -1.51
C ASP A 55 5.02 -7.06 -0.54
N THR A 56 4.28 -7.99 0.05
CA THR A 56 4.81 -8.91 1.08
C THR A 56 5.69 -10.02 0.50
N ASP A 57 5.72 -10.16 -0.82
CA ASP A 57 6.64 -11.07 -1.52
C ASP A 57 7.89 -10.35 -2.03
N GLY A 58 8.06 -9.07 -1.67
CA GLY A 58 9.24 -8.29 -1.95
C GLY A 58 10.44 -8.83 -1.18
N ASN A 59 11.24 -9.63 -1.88
CA ASN A 59 12.57 -10.10 -1.49
C ASN A 59 13.31 -9.15 -0.50
N GLU A 60 13.47 -9.60 0.75
CA GLU A 60 14.25 -8.96 1.81
C GLU A 60 15.78 -8.95 1.52
N THR A 61 16.25 -9.60 0.45
CA THR A 61 17.67 -9.94 0.25
C THR A 61 18.49 -8.89 -0.51
N ALA A 62 17.93 -7.75 -0.94
CA ALA A 62 18.72 -6.77 -1.72
C ALA A 62 19.58 -5.81 -0.88
N ARG A 63 19.49 -5.82 0.46
CA ARG A 63 20.17 -4.81 1.31
C ARG A 63 21.37 -5.31 2.14
N ILE A 64 21.76 -6.59 2.05
CA ILE A 64 22.92 -7.12 2.79
C ILE A 64 23.87 -7.92 1.87
N ALA A 65 24.21 -7.33 0.73
CA ALA A 65 25.29 -7.83 -0.14
C ALA A 65 25.98 -6.65 -0.82
N GLY A 66 26.51 -5.73 -0.03
CA GLY A 66 27.12 -4.52 -0.58
C GLY A 66 27.98 -3.70 0.39
N ASP A 67 28.34 -4.21 1.57
CA ASP A 67 29.31 -3.52 2.42
C ASP A 67 30.15 -4.49 3.24
N SER A 68 31.40 -4.67 2.80
CA SER A 68 32.63 -4.81 3.60
C SER A 68 33.73 -5.50 2.78
N GLY A 69 34.14 -4.86 1.69
CA GLY A 69 35.54 -4.93 1.26
C GLY A 69 36.34 -4.01 2.19
N GLY A 70 37.13 -4.59 3.09
CA GLY A 70 37.91 -3.81 4.06
C GLY A 70 38.85 -4.66 4.91
N THR A 71 39.92 -5.20 4.32
CA THR A 71 41.34 -5.07 4.71
C THR A 71 42.22 -5.95 3.83
#